data_AF-A0A661PFX4-F1
#
_entry.id   AF-A0A661PFX4-F1
#
_cell.length_a   1.000
_cell.length_b   1.000
_cell.length_c   1.000
_cell.angle_alpha   90.00
_cell.angle_beta   90.00
_cell.angle_gamma   90.00
#
_symmetry.space_group_name_H-M   'P 1'
#
loop_
_entity.id
_entity.type
_entity.pdbx_description
1 polymer ?
#
loop_
_entity_poly.entity_id
_entity_poly.type
_entity_poly.pdbx_seq_one_letter_code
_entity_poly.pdbx_strand_id
1 'polypeptide(L)'
;PYTDALLKSVPRLDRDINDLNPIPGLVPSIDRMPAGCRFAERCEYKIDICEQQMPELTPISNAGNHSVRCWVRGVQATSNGETEHE
;
A
#
# COMPACT_ATOMS: atom_id res chain seq x y z
N PRO A 1 2.89 -0.38 -1.87
CA PRO A 1 2.69 -1.85 -1.94
C PRO A 1 1.62 -2.26 -2.94
N TYR A 2 0.38 -1.80 -2.77
CA TYR A 2 -0.74 -2.18 -3.62
C TYR A 2 -0.53 -1.85 -5.10
N THR A 3 -0.13 -0.61 -5.41
CA THR A 3 0.10 -0.17 -6.79
C THR A 3 1.18 -1.02 -7.48
N ASP A 4 2.30 -1.27 -6.82
CA ASP A 4 3.36 -2.12 -7.36
C ASP A 4 2.87 -3.55 -7.61
N ALA A 5 2.10 -4.09 -6.67
CA ALA A 5 1.55 -5.44 -6.80
C ALA A 5 0.58 -5.52 -7.99
N LEU A 6 -0.27 -4.51 -8.18
CA LEU A 6 -1.13 -4.40 -9.36
C LEU A 6 -0.30 -4.36 -10.66
N LEU A 7 0.71 -3.48 -10.72
CA LEU A 7 1.57 -3.35 -11.91
C LEU A 7 2.30 -4.66 -12.24
N LYS A 8 2.72 -5.42 -11.21
CA LYS A 8 3.33 -6.76 -11.37
C LYS A 8 2.32 -7.84 -11.80
N SER A 9 1.04 -7.68 -11.48
CA SER A 9 -0.03 -8.61 -11.87
C SER A 9 -0.60 -8.34 -13.27
N VAL A 10 -0.22 -7.26 -13.95
CA VAL A 10 -0.71 -6.97 -15.31
C VAL A 10 0.03 -7.86 -16.32
N PRO A 11 -0.69 -8.69 -17.11
CA PRO A 11 -0.09 -9.47 -18.17
C PRO A 11 0.47 -8.56 -19.26
N ARG A 12 1.67 -8.90 -19.71
CA ARG A 12 2.36 -8.20 -20.78
C ARG A 12 2.31 -9.03 -22.06
N LEU A 13 1.98 -8.40 -23.19
CA LEU A 13 1.88 -9.07 -24.50
C LEU A 13 3.21 -9.66 -24.98
N ASP A 14 4.33 -9.12 -24.49
CA ASP A 14 5.69 -9.51 -24.84
C ASP A 14 6.32 -10.50 -23.85
N ARG A 15 5.57 -11.00 -22.87
CA ARG A 15 6.05 -11.95 -21.86
C ARG A 15 5.15 -13.16 -21.77
N ASP A 16 5.78 -14.29 -21.43
CA ASP A 16 5.06 -15.52 -21.18
C ASP A 16 4.18 -15.38 -19.92
N ILE A 17 2.96 -15.91 -19.99
CA ILE A 17 1.94 -15.78 -18.93
C ILE A 17 2.40 -16.46 -17.62
N ASN A 18 3.34 -17.40 -17.72
CA ASN A 18 3.88 -18.14 -16.59
C ASN A 18 4.68 -17.29 -15.59
N ASP A 19 5.09 -16.06 -15.95
CA ASP A 19 5.86 -15.14 -15.08
C ASP A 19 4.98 -14.10 -14.33
N LEU A 20 3.66 -14.30 -14.32
CA LEU A 20 2.73 -13.42 -13.61
C LEU A 20 2.87 -13.57 -12.09
N ASN A 21 2.93 -12.44 -11.39
CA ASN A 21 2.88 -12.38 -9.93
C ASN A 21 1.52 -11.84 -9.48
N PRO A 22 0.49 -12.70 -9.34
CA PRO A 22 -0.83 -12.27 -8.87
C PRO A 22 -0.76 -11.85 -7.40
N ILE A 23 -1.59 -10.87 -7.03
CA ILE A 23 -1.80 -10.51 -5.62
C ILE A 23 -2.52 -11.68 -4.92
N PRO A 24 -1.93 -12.31 -3.90
CA PRO A 24 -2.55 -13.43 -3.21
C PRO A 24 -3.75 -12.97 -2.36
N GLY A 25 -4.65 -13.90 -2.05
CA GLY A 25 -5.80 -13.66 -1.17
C GLY A 25 -7.00 -13.00 -1.86
N LEU A 26 -7.99 -12.62 -1.07
CA LEU A 26 -9.27 -12.07 -1.52
C LEU A 26 -9.44 -10.61 -1.09
N VAL A 27 -10.24 -9.85 -1.84
CA VAL A 27 -10.65 -8.51 -1.41
C VAL A 27 -11.69 -8.64 -0.30
N PRO A 28 -11.55 -7.93 0.83
CA PRO A 28 -12.55 -7.94 1.89
C PRO A 28 -13.93 -7.55 1.36
N SER A 29 -14.97 -8.21 1.87
CA SER A 29 -16.35 -7.84 1.56
C SER A 29 -16.68 -6.45 2.14
N ILE A 30 -17.57 -5.70 1.49
CA ILE A 30 -17.91 -4.32 1.90
C ILE A 30 -18.48 -4.28 3.32
N ASP A 31 -19.24 -5.30 3.71
CA ASP A 31 -19.81 -5.52 5.06
C ASP A 31 -18.74 -5.81 6.14
N ARG A 32 -17.55 -6.24 5.74
CA ARG A 32 -16.45 -6.66 6.63
C ARG A 32 -15.16 -5.92 6.30
N MET A 33 -15.27 -4.60 6.15
CA MET A 33 -14.11 -3.74 5.97
C MET A 33 -13.26 -3.71 7.25
N PRO A 34 -11.92 -3.88 7.15
CA PRO A 34 -11.04 -3.75 8.30
C PRO A 34 -10.99 -2.31 8.81
N ALA A 35 -10.67 -2.14 10.10
CA ALA A 35 -10.49 -0.83 10.73
C ALA A 35 -9.29 -0.06 10.13
N GLY A 36 -8.20 -0.78 9.84
CA GLY A 36 -7.00 -0.22 9.23
C GLY A 36 -6.98 -0.27 7.70
N CYS A 37 -5.77 -0.43 7.15
CA CYS A 37 -5.53 -0.55 5.72
C CYS A 37 -6.25 -1.76 5.12
N ARG A 38 -7.10 -1.52 4.12
CA ARG A 38 -7.84 -2.55 3.37
C ARG A 38 -6.96 -3.55 2.60
N PHE A 39 -5.68 -3.21 2.44
CA PHE A 39 -4.71 -4.06 1.76
C PHE A 39 -3.87 -4.89 2.74
N ALA A 40 -4.01 -4.70 4.06
CA ALA A 40 -3.13 -5.29 5.07
C ALA A 40 -2.98 -6.81 4.93
N GLU A 41 -4.09 -7.56 4.81
CA GLU A 41 -4.08 -9.02 4.69
C GLU A 41 -3.34 -9.56 3.45
N ARG A 42 -3.19 -8.72 2.42
CA ARG A 42 -2.54 -9.09 1.14
C ARG A 42 -1.22 -8.34 0.90
N CYS A 43 -0.76 -7.57 1.89
CA CYS A 43 0.41 -6.71 1.78
C CYS A 43 1.66 -7.45 2.26
N GLU A 44 2.66 -7.62 1.39
CA GLU A 44 3.96 -8.21 1.74
C GLU A 44 4.75 -7.38 2.77
N TYR A 45 4.43 -6.09 2.90
CA TYR A 45 5.06 -5.15 3.84
C TYR A 45 4.15 -4.82 5.04
N LYS A 46 3.21 -5.70 5.41
CA LYS A 46 2.29 -5.44 6.53
C LYS A 46 3.07 -5.27 7.84
N ILE A 47 2.68 -4.26 8.63
CA ILE A 47 3.09 -4.06 10.02
C ILE A 47 1.85 -3.93 10.91
N ASP A 48 1.98 -4.09 12.22
CA ASP A 48 0.85 -4.23 13.15
C ASP A 48 -0.17 -3.07 13.07
N ILE A 49 0.31 -1.83 12.94
CA ILE A 49 -0.54 -0.64 12.83
C ILE A 49 -1.42 -0.66 11.56
N CYS A 50 -1.02 -1.39 10.51
CA CYS A 50 -1.80 -1.50 9.28
C CYS A 50 -3.17 -2.13 9.48
N GLU A 51 -3.36 -3.02 10.47
CA GLU A 51 -4.66 -3.65 10.73
C GLU A 51 -5.53 -2.81 11.67
N GLN A 52 -4.89 -1.95 12.46
CA GLN A 52 -5.51 -1.18 13.53
C GLN A 52 -5.97 0.20 13.06
N GLN A 53 -5.19 0.88 12.22
CA GLN A 53 -5.41 2.27 11.83
C GLN A 53 -5.15 2.53 10.35
N MET A 54 -5.97 3.42 9.76
CA MET A 54 -5.75 3.94 8.41
C MET A 54 -4.65 5.01 8.46
N PRO A 55 -3.60 4.91 7.62
CA PRO A 55 -2.62 5.99 7.51
C PRO A 55 -3.27 7.23 6.89
N GLU A 56 -2.66 8.37 7.13
CA GLU A 56 -3.02 9.62 6.46
C GLU A 56 -2.62 9.60 4.98
N LEU A 57 -3.31 10.42 4.19
CA LEU A 57 -2.93 10.64 2.78
C LEU A 57 -1.84 11.71 2.74
N THR A 58 -0.62 11.30 2.41
CA THR A 58 0.55 12.18 2.42
C THR A 58 1.08 12.37 1.00
N PRO A 59 1.51 13.58 0.60
CA PRO A 59 2.17 13.79 -0.68
C PRO A 59 3.51 13.03 -0.72
N ILE A 60 3.92 12.58 -1.90
CA ILE A 60 5.27 12.03 -2.11
C ILE A 60 6.17 13.14 -2.63
N SER A 61 7.29 13.39 -1.93
CA SER A 61 8.31 14.36 -2.35
C SER A 61 8.80 14.06 -3.77
N ASN A 62 8.94 15.10 -4.59
CA ASN A 62 9.41 15.01 -5.98
C ASN A 62 8.54 14.16 -6.94
N ALA A 63 7.28 13.87 -6.58
CA ALA A 63 6.35 13.09 -7.41
C ALA A 63 5.14 13.90 -7.90
N GLY A 64 5.26 15.23 -7.97
CA GLY A 64 4.18 16.13 -8.42
C GLY A 64 2.93 16.00 -7.56
N ASN A 65 1.79 15.68 -8.17
CA ASN A 65 0.50 15.52 -7.50
C ASN A 65 0.25 14.09 -6.97
N HIS A 66 1.30 13.27 -6.82
CA HIS A 66 1.15 11.93 -6.28
C HIS A 66 1.06 11.97 -4.76
N SER A 67 0.15 11.18 -4.21
CA SER A 67 -0.04 11.01 -2.78
C SER A 67 -0.13 9.52 -2.44
N VAL A 68 0.24 9.18 -1.22
CA VAL A 68 0.27 7.80 -0.73
C VAL A 68 -0.45 7.72 0.60
N ARG A 69 -1.17 6.61 0.79
CA ARG A 69 -1.80 6.24 2.05
C ARG A 69 -1.23 4.89 2.49
N CYS A 70 -0.06 4.90 3.13
CA CYS A 70 0.67 3.69 3.52
C CYS A 70 1.60 3.97 4.69
N TRP A 71 1.56 3.13 5.73
CA TRP A 71 2.46 3.26 6.88
C TRP A 71 3.94 3.02 6.53
N VAL A 72 4.23 2.19 5.53
CA VAL A 72 5.61 1.83 5.13
C VAL A 72 6.19 2.77 4.07
N ARG A 73 5.35 3.43 3.26
CA ARG A 73 5.80 4.26 2.13
C ARG A 73 5.40 5.73 2.21
N GLY A 74 4.52 6.09 3.15
CA GLY A 74 4.12 7.46 3.40
C GLY A 74 4.90 8.04 4.56
N VAL A 75 5.19 9.33 4.49
CA VAL A 75 5.76 10.09 5.60
C VAL A 75 4.63 10.33 6.60
N GLN A 76 4.69 9.72 7.78
CA GLN A 76 3.68 9.95 8.80
C GLN A 76 3.91 11.32 9.42
N ALA A 77 2.85 12.13 9.53
CA ALA A 77 2.90 13.33 10.33
C ALA A 77 3.03 12.90 11.80
N THR A 78 4.22 13.01 12.38
CA THR A 78 4.39 12.92 13.82
C THR A 78 3.60 14.06 14.44
N SER A 79 2.69 13.76 15.35
CA SER A 79 1.92 14.77 16.11
C SER A 79 2.79 15.49 17.16
N ASN A 80 4.08 15.65 16.87
CA ASN A 80 5.10 16.45 17.53
C ASN A 80 6.11 16.76 16.43
N GLY A 81 6.25 18.02 16.02
CA GLY A 81 6.92 18.46 14.79
C GLY A 81 8.43 18.18 14.72
N GLU A 82 8.81 16.93 14.56
CA GLU A 82 10.17 16.48 14.31
C GLU A 82 10.12 15.47 13.15
N THR A 83 10.46 15.96 11.96
CA THR A 83 10.77 15.14 10.78
C THR A 83 12.18 14.59 10.95
N GLU A 84 12.31 13.34 11.36
CA GLU A 84 13.56 12.60 11.26
C GLU A 84 13.62 11.92 9.89
N HIS A 85 14.53 12.42 9.05
CA HIS A 85 15.00 11.78 7.84
C HIS A 85 16.32 11.05 8.19
N GLU A 86 16.38 9.74 7.99
CA GLU A 86 17.65 9.05 7.72
C GLU A 86 17.43 7.88 6.75
#